data_AF-A0A5R2N499-F1
#
_entry.id   AF-A0A5R2N499-F1
#
_cell.length_a   1.000
_cell.length_b   1.000
_cell.length_c   1.000
_cell.angle_alpha   90.00
_cell.angle_beta   90.00
_cell.angle_gamma   90.00
#
_symmetry.space_group_name_H-M   'P 1'
#
loop_
_entity.id
_entity.type
_entity.pdbx_description
1 polymer ?
#
loop_
_entity_poly.entity_id
_entity_poly.type
_entity_poly.pdbx_seq_one_letter_code
_entity_poly.pdbx_strand_id
1 'polypeptide(L)' 'MSLSFDPDTIPLPVGHFIGGELIPAGGVIGMRRPSDGKSYTDCPVAGPDLIERAADSAKAA' A
#
# COMPACT_ATOMS: atom_id res chain seq x y z
N MET A 1 10.27 -23.92 16.67
CA MET A 1 10.97 -23.19 15.58
C MET A 1 10.57 -21.72 15.71
N SER A 2 11.50 -20.83 16.05
CA SER A 2 11.26 -19.40 15.90
C SER A 2 11.59 -19.00 14.46
N LEU A 3 10.71 -18.24 13.82
CA LEU A 3 11.02 -17.63 12.53
C LEU A 3 12.15 -16.63 12.74
N SER A 4 13.15 -16.58 11.85
CA SER A 4 14.25 -15.61 11.91
C SER A 4 13.82 -14.19 11.52
N PHE A 5 12.56 -14.02 11.12
CA PHE A 5 11.95 -12.79 10.66
C PHE A 5 10.69 -12.52 11.48
N ASP A 6 10.61 -11.34 12.08
CA ASP A 6 9.42 -10.85 12.76
C ASP A 6 8.71 -9.80 11.86
N PRO A 7 7.61 -10.19 11.17
CA PRO A 7 6.88 -9.28 10.29
C PRO A 7 6.21 -8.12 11.05
N ASP A 8 6.04 -8.23 12.37
CA ASP A 8 5.43 -7.18 13.20
C ASP A 8 6.40 -5.99 13.41
N THR A 9 7.67 -6.12 13.02
CA THR A 9 8.69 -5.06 13.15
C THR A 9 8.81 -4.13 11.94
N ILE A 10 8.07 -4.39 10.85
CA ILE A 10 8.25 -3.67 9.58
C ILE A 10 7.23 -2.53 9.45
N PRO A 11 7.66 -1.25 9.39
CA PRO A 11 6.77 -0.13 9.10
C PRO A 11 6.40 -0.13 7.62
N LEU A 12 5.10 -0.17 7.32
CA LEU A 12 4.61 -0.24 5.95
C LEU A 12 3.63 0.92 5.70
N PRO A 13 4.08 1.98 5.01
CA PRO A 13 3.23 3.13 4.75
C PRO A 13 2.05 2.75 3.84
N VAL A 14 0.88 3.33 4.12
CA VAL A 14 -0.36 3.10 3.38
C VAL A 14 -0.67 4.32 2.53
N GLY A 15 -0.82 4.12 1.22
CA GLY A 15 -1.12 5.18 0.28
C GLY A 15 -0.89 4.75 -1.16
N HIS A 16 -1.16 5.67 -2.08
CA HIS A 16 -0.80 5.49 -3.49
C HIS A 16 0.59 6.07 -3.73
N PHE A 17 1.44 5.36 -4.46
CA PHE A 17 2.74 5.88 -4.84
C PHE A 17 2.71 6.31 -6.30
N ILE A 18 2.76 7.63 -6.55
CA ILE A 18 2.60 8.23 -7.88
C ILE A 18 3.67 9.31 -8.06
N GLY A 19 4.44 9.23 -9.15
CA GLY A 19 5.41 10.27 -9.49
C GLY A 19 6.55 10.46 -8.47
N GLY A 20 6.93 9.39 -7.77
CA GLY A 20 7.94 9.46 -6.71
C GLY A 20 7.43 9.93 -5.36
N GLU A 21 6.13 10.19 -5.22
CA GLU A 21 5.49 10.64 -3.98
C GLU A 21 4.55 9.56 -3.42
N LEU A 22 4.59 9.37 -2.10
CA LEU A 22 3.57 8.63 -1.35
C LEU A 22 2.43 9.57 -0.98
N ILE A 23 1.26 9.33 -1.56
CA ILE A 23 0.02 10.06 -1.29
C ILE A 23 -0.78 9.26 -0.24
N PRO A 24 -0.94 9.76 1.00
CA PRO A 24 -1.70 9.07 2.03
C PRO A 24 -3.15 8.86 1.60
N ALA A 25 -3.68 7.65 1.81
CA ALA A 25 -5.05 7.31 1.49
C ALA A 25 -5.62 6.36 2.53
N GLY A 26 -6.90 6.53 2.84
CA GLY A 26 -7.62 5.62 3.74
C GLY A 26 -7.79 4.24 3.09
N GLY A 27 -7.40 3.21 3.82
CA GLY A 27 -7.59 1.84 3.37
C GLY A 27 -9.07 1.42 3.43
N VAL A 28 -9.48 0.58 2.48
CA VAL A 28 -10.88 0.12 2.36
C VAL A 28 -10.96 -1.41 2.25
N ILE A 29 -9.93 -2.05 1.68
CA ILE A 29 -9.90 -3.50 1.48
C ILE A 29 -8.97 -4.13 2.52
N GLY A 30 -9.55 -4.83 3.50
CA GLY A 30 -8.77 -5.50 4.54
C GLY A 30 -7.85 -6.59 3.99
N MET A 31 -6.55 -6.45 4.26
CA MET A 31 -5.52 -7.40 3.89
C MET A 31 -5.12 -8.26 5.10
N ARG A 32 -4.77 -9.52 4.83
CA ARG A 32 -4.24 -10.46 5.81
C ARG A 32 -2.96 -11.08 5.31
N ARG A 33 -2.02 -11.32 6.22
CA ARG A 33 -0.75 -11.98 5.92
C ARG A 33 -1.00 -13.47 5.61
N PRO A 34 -0.54 -14.00 4.47
CA PRO A 34 -0.77 -15.41 4.13
C PRO A 34 -0.09 -16.40 5.07
N SER A 35 1.02 -16.00 5.72
CA SER A 35 1.84 -16.89 6.55
C SER A 35 1.23 -17.19 7.93
N ASP A 36 0.47 -16.26 8.50
CA ASP A 36 -0.06 -16.38 9.88
C ASP A 36 -1.50 -15.88 10.04
N GLY A 37 -2.14 -15.43 8.96
CA GLY A 37 -3.54 -14.99 8.95
C GLY A 37 -3.81 -13.68 9.69
N LYS A 38 -2.81 -13.04 10.30
CA LYS A 38 -3.01 -11.78 11.04
C LYS A 38 -3.47 -10.67 10.10
N SER A 39 -4.30 -9.76 10.62
CA SER A 39 -4.64 -8.51 9.92
C SER A 39 -3.35 -7.75 9.64
N TYR A 40 -3.18 -7.33 8.40
CA TYR A 40 -1.98 -6.66 7.92
C TYR A 40 -2.18 -5.14 7.87
N THR A 41 -3.11 -4.70 7.02
CA THR A 41 -3.53 -3.30 6.85
C THR A 41 -4.77 -3.27 5.95
N ASP A 42 -5.29 -2.08 5.68
CA ASP A 42 -6.34 -1.85 4.71
C ASP A 42 -5.75 -1.24 3.43
N CYS A 43 -6.01 -1.84 2.27
CA CYS A 43 -5.56 -1.35 0.97
C CYS A 43 -6.49 -0.23 0.47
N PRO A 44 -5.95 0.94 0.07
CA PRO A 44 -6.74 2.02 -0.47
C PRO A 44 -7.20 1.72 -1.90
N VAL A 45 -8.36 2.26 -2.27
CA VAL A 45 -8.90 2.16 -3.63
C VAL A 45 -8.79 3.53 -4.30
N ALA A 46 -8.04 3.60 -5.40
CA ALA A 46 -7.86 4.85 -6.14
C ALA A 46 -9.14 5.24 -6.90
N GLY A 47 -9.52 6.51 -6.79
CA GLY A 47 -10.57 7.12 -7.61
C GLY A 47 -10.04 7.61 -8.97
N PRO A 48 -10.95 8.04 -9.88
CA PRO A 48 -10.59 8.50 -11.22
C PRO A 48 -9.47 9.56 -11.25
N ASP A 49 -9.56 10.58 -10.38
CA ASP A 49 -8.59 11.69 -10.33
C ASP A 49 -7.16 11.20 -10.01
N LEU A 50 -7.02 10.20 -9.14
CA LEU A 50 -5.73 9.62 -8.80
C LEU A 50 -5.17 8.76 -9.93
N ILE A 51 -6.03 8.07 -10.69
CA ILE A 51 -5.63 7.31 -11.87
C ILE A 51 -5.16 8.25 -12.98
N GLU A 52 -5.87 9.36 -13.20
CA GLU A 52 -5.45 10.39 -14.15
C GLU A 52 -4.08 10.98 -13.76
N ARG A 53 -3.91 11.38 -12.49
CA ARG A 53 -2.61 11.83 -11.96
C ARG A 53 -1.50 10.80 -12.18
N ALA A 54 -1.78 9.52 -11.99
CA ALA A 54 -0.81 8.45 -12.22
C ALA A 54 -0.42 8.33 -13.69
N ALA A 55 -1.40 8.39 -14.60
CA ALA A 55 -1.16 8.33 -16.03
C ALA A 55 -0.33 9.52 -16.54
N ASP A 56 -0.68 10.74 -16.10
CA ASP A 56 0.06 11.95 -16.47
C ASP A 56 1.50 11.93 -15.95
N SER A 57 1.68 11.50 -14.70
CA SER A 57 3.02 11.34 -14.13
C SER A 57 3.86 10.32 -14.88
N ALA A 58 3.28 9.19 -15.28
CA ALA A 58 4.00 8.16 -16.04
C ALA A 58 4.38 8.64 -17.44
N LYS A 59 3.53 9.47 -18.07
CA LYS A 59 3.79 10.04 -19.39
C LYS A 59 4.93 11.08 -19.38
N ALA A 60 5.17 11.75 -18.26
CA ALA A 60 6.17 12.80 -18.12
C ALA A 60 7.57 12.30 -17.70
N ALA A 61 7.73 11.01 -17.40
CA ALA A 61 8.98 10.38 -16.97
C ALA A 61 9.82 9.85 -18.14
#